data_AF-A0A524LB05-F1
#
_entry.id   AF-A0A524LB05-F1
#
_cell.length_a   1.000
_cell.length_b   1.000
_cell.length_c   1.000
_cell.angle_alpha   90.00
_cell.angle_beta   90.00
_cell.angle_gamma   90.00
#
_symmetry.space_group_name_H-M   'P 1'
#
loop_
_entity.id
_entity.type
_entity.pdbx_description
1 polymer ?
#
loop_
_entity_poly.entity_id
_entity_poly.type
_entity_poly.pdbx_seq_one_letter_code
_entity_poly.pdbx_strand_id
1 'polypeptide(L)'
;NLLGPEGEGWSVAMSTAGFERGLMLRSPARFQSTAGKLVALYRENADGCDASLRRRVIECWIAAEAYTLETYRTVSRLLAGGKIGAEASLNKIFWSELDLRMHETALEILGWRGELLPEAELSTGVGDWLDGYYFALAGPIYAGTNEIQRNVIAERLLGLPR
;
A
#
# COMPACT_ATOMS: atom_id res chain seq x y z
N ASN A 1 -16.06 -23.69 -20.76
CA ASN A 1 -15.57 -22.58 -19.91
C ASN A 1 -14.19 -22.84 -19.29
N LEU A 2 -13.36 -23.76 -19.82
CA LEU A 2 -11.98 -23.97 -19.36
C LEU A 2 -11.08 -22.85 -19.93
N LEU A 3 -10.22 -22.26 -19.10
CA LEU A 3 -9.23 -21.26 -19.51
C LEU A 3 -7.84 -21.93 -19.57
N GLY A 4 -7.26 -22.00 -20.76
CA GLY A 4 -6.02 -22.73 -21.01
C GLY A 4 -6.22 -24.26 -21.03
N PRO A 5 -5.12 -25.04 -21.13
CA PRO A 5 -5.17 -26.51 -21.06
C PRO A 5 -5.53 -27.04 -19.66
N GLU A 6 -6.02 -28.27 -19.59
CA GLU A 6 -6.21 -28.98 -18.31
C GLU A 6 -4.86 -29.12 -17.58
N GLY A 7 -4.84 -28.82 -16.28
CA GLY A 7 -3.61 -28.81 -15.47
C GLY A 7 -2.85 -27.48 -15.45
N GLU A 8 -3.15 -26.53 -16.34
CA GLU A 8 -2.41 -25.25 -16.46
C GLU A 8 -2.98 -24.10 -15.61
N GLY A 9 -3.92 -24.39 -14.70
CA GLY A 9 -4.61 -23.38 -13.90
C GLY A 9 -3.68 -22.53 -13.03
N TRP A 10 -2.57 -23.09 -12.55
CA TRP A 10 -1.58 -22.33 -11.76
C TRP A 10 -0.87 -21.26 -12.59
N SER A 11 -0.48 -21.59 -13.82
CA SER A 11 0.18 -20.64 -14.73
C SER A 11 -0.75 -19.46 -15.06
N VAL A 12 -2.03 -19.76 -15.31
CA VAL A 12 -3.07 -18.76 -15.52
C VAL A 12 -3.24 -17.87 -14.29
N ALA A 13 -3.39 -18.44 -13.09
CA ALA A 13 -3.55 -17.68 -11.85
C ALA A 13 -2.34 -16.80 -11.53
N MET A 14 -1.12 -17.32 -11.71
CA MET A 14 0.11 -16.56 -11.43
C MET A 14 0.32 -15.41 -12.41
N SER A 15 -0.13 -15.55 -13.66
CA SER A 15 -0.12 -14.46 -14.63
C SER A 15 -1.00 -13.30 -14.15
N THR A 16 -2.26 -13.57 -13.80
CA THR A 16 -3.19 -12.57 -13.27
C THR A 16 -2.67 -11.91 -11.99
N ALA A 17 -2.22 -12.70 -11.02
CA ALA A 17 -1.71 -12.20 -9.75
C ALA A 17 -0.45 -11.32 -9.92
N GLY A 18 0.37 -11.56 -10.95
CA GLY A 18 1.50 -10.70 -11.30
C GLY A 18 1.06 -9.31 -11.77
N PHE A 19 0.04 -9.24 -12.63
CA PHE A 19 -0.51 -7.97 -13.11
C PHE A 19 -1.15 -7.14 -12.00
N GLU A 20 -1.93 -7.77 -11.13
CA GLU A 20 -2.58 -7.10 -9.99
C GLU A 20 -1.55 -6.47 -9.05
N ARG A 21 -0.52 -7.22 -8.66
CA ARG A 21 0.57 -6.72 -7.79
C ARG A 21 1.44 -5.64 -8.45
N GLY A 22 1.51 -5.64 -9.79
CA GLY A 22 2.35 -4.74 -10.56
C GLY A 22 1.78 -3.33 -10.69
N LEU A 23 0.60 -3.17 -11.30
CA LEU A 23 0.08 -1.85 -11.67
C LEU A 23 -1.40 -1.64 -11.34
N MET A 24 -2.20 -2.70 -11.26
CA MET A 24 -3.66 -2.56 -11.35
C MET A 24 -4.37 -2.53 -10.00
N LEU A 25 -3.86 -3.22 -8.98
CA LEU A 25 -4.61 -3.39 -7.73
C LEU A 25 -4.64 -2.10 -6.89
N ARG A 26 -3.57 -1.30 -6.95
CA ARG A 26 -3.33 -0.19 -6.02
C ARG A 26 -2.79 1.04 -6.72
N SER A 27 -3.70 1.85 -7.25
CA SER A 27 -3.37 3.11 -7.93
C SER A 27 -2.55 4.05 -7.02
N PRO A 28 -1.48 4.68 -7.53
CA PRO A 28 -0.69 5.66 -6.76
C PRO A 28 -1.51 6.86 -6.29
N ALA A 29 -2.51 7.29 -7.07
CA ALA A 29 -3.37 8.41 -6.73
C ALA A 29 -4.11 8.21 -5.39
N ARG A 30 -4.44 6.95 -5.04
CA ARG A 30 -4.99 6.62 -3.72
C ARG A 30 -4.02 7.01 -2.60
N PHE A 31 -2.75 6.66 -2.75
CA PHE A 31 -1.72 6.92 -1.73
C PHE A 31 -1.35 8.39 -1.65
N GLN A 32 -1.25 9.08 -2.79
CA GLN A 32 -1.05 10.54 -2.79
C GLN A 32 -2.22 11.28 -2.14
N SER A 33 -3.47 10.86 -2.41
CA SER A 33 -4.66 11.42 -1.77
C SER A 33 -4.65 11.18 -0.25
N THR A 34 -4.41 9.95 0.20
CA THR A 34 -4.31 9.63 1.62
C THR A 34 -3.18 10.39 2.31
N ALA A 35 -2.00 10.48 1.69
CA ALA A 35 -0.88 11.26 2.22
C ALA A 35 -1.22 12.76 2.31
N GLY A 36 -1.92 13.32 1.31
CA GLY A 36 -2.41 14.69 1.34
C GLY A 36 -3.38 14.94 2.51
N LYS A 37 -4.33 14.01 2.73
CA LYS A 37 -5.23 14.05 3.89
C LYS A 37 -4.46 13.94 5.22
N LEU A 38 -3.45 13.08 5.30
CA LEU A 38 -2.61 12.93 6.49
C LEU A 38 -1.83 14.22 6.80
N VAL A 39 -1.30 14.90 5.78
CA VAL A 39 -0.65 16.22 5.95
C VAL A 39 -1.63 17.28 6.43
N ALA A 40 -2.86 17.31 5.90
CA ALA A 40 -3.90 18.23 6.36
C ALA A 40 -4.27 17.95 7.82
N LEU A 41 -4.50 16.67 8.18
CA LEU A 41 -4.80 16.23 9.53
C LEU A 41 -3.70 16.65 10.52
N TYR A 42 -2.43 16.45 10.16
CA TYR A 42 -1.31 16.90 10.99
C TYR A 42 -1.33 18.41 11.22
N ARG A 43 -1.59 19.22 10.18
CA ARG A 43 -1.64 20.68 10.30
C ARG A 43 -2.76 21.15 11.23
N GLU A 44 -3.90 20.49 11.21
CA GLU A 44 -5.05 20.79 12.08
C GLU A 44 -4.81 20.42 13.55
N ASN A 45 -3.89 19.48 13.81
CA ASN A 45 -3.60 18.96 15.16
C ASN A 45 -2.15 19.23 15.59
N ALA A 46 -1.45 20.16 14.92
CA ALA A 46 -0.01 20.33 15.05
C ALA A 46 0.44 20.67 16.48
N ASP A 47 -0.37 21.44 17.21
CA ASP A 47 -0.09 21.84 18.60
C ASP A 47 -0.07 20.64 19.57
N GLY A 48 -0.78 19.56 19.25
CA GLY A 48 -0.82 18.32 20.03
C GLY A 48 0.16 17.25 19.56
N CYS A 49 0.90 17.48 18.48
CA CYS A 49 1.79 16.49 17.87
C CYS A 49 3.25 16.72 18.24
N ASP A 50 3.97 15.66 18.59
CA ASP A 50 5.40 15.73 18.81
C ASP A 50 6.21 15.74 17.49
N ALA A 51 7.53 15.93 17.62
CA ALA A 51 8.43 15.92 16.47
C ALA A 51 8.54 14.54 15.78
N SER A 52 8.12 13.46 16.44
CA SER A 52 8.11 12.11 15.87
C SER A 52 6.96 11.94 14.87
N LEU A 53 5.75 12.39 15.23
CA LEU A 53 4.59 12.37 14.34
C LEU A 53 4.81 13.24 13.10
N ARG A 54 5.38 14.44 13.27
CA ARG A 54 5.76 15.29 12.13
C ARG A 54 6.65 14.56 11.13
N ARG A 55 7.65 13.82 11.61
CA ARG A 55 8.57 13.06 10.76
C ARG A 55 7.86 11.93 10.04
N ARG A 56 7.01 11.17 10.73
CA ARG A 56 6.25 10.07 10.13
C ARG A 56 5.31 10.54 9.03
N VAL A 57 4.65 11.69 9.21
CA VAL A 57 3.83 12.33 8.17
C VAL A 57 4.66 12.67 6.94
N ILE A 58 5.84 13.26 7.14
CA ILE A 58 6.78 13.58 6.05
C ILE A 58 7.23 12.30 5.34
N GLU A 59 7.61 11.25 6.08
CA GLU A 59 8.04 9.96 5.53
C GLU A 59 6.93 9.29 4.72
N CYS A 60 5.68 9.33 5.21
CA CYS A 60 4.52 8.82 4.48
C CYS A 60 4.29 9.58 3.17
N TRP A 61 4.38 10.91 3.20
CA TRP A 61 4.25 11.75 2.02
C TRP A 61 5.35 11.43 0.98
N ILE A 62 6.62 11.38 1.42
CA ILE A 62 7.75 11.02 0.55
C ILE A 62 7.55 9.62 -0.04
N ALA A 63 7.09 8.66 0.76
CA ALA A 63 6.86 7.29 0.30
C ALA A 63 5.73 7.20 -0.74
N ALA A 64 4.65 8.00 -0.61
CA ALA A 64 3.59 8.06 -1.60
C ALA A 64 4.07 8.66 -2.94
N GLU A 65 4.92 9.69 -2.90
CA GLU A 65 5.55 10.24 -4.09
C GLU A 65 6.52 9.26 -4.74
N ALA A 66 7.36 8.59 -3.94
CA ALA A 66 8.26 7.54 -4.42
C ALA A 66 7.49 6.39 -5.08
N TYR A 67 6.36 5.99 -4.49
CA TYR A 67 5.48 4.97 -5.08
C TYR A 67 4.94 5.37 -6.45
N THR A 68 4.55 6.64 -6.57
CA THR A 68 4.05 7.21 -7.83
C THR A 68 5.14 7.22 -8.91
N LEU A 69 6.35 7.67 -8.56
CA LEU A 69 7.49 7.68 -9.49
C LEU A 69 7.90 6.27 -9.91
N GLU A 70 7.92 5.30 -8.98
CA GLU A 70 8.20 3.90 -9.28
C GLU A 70 7.14 3.30 -10.22
N THR A 71 5.88 3.68 -10.05
CA THR A 71 4.79 3.29 -10.96
C THR A 71 5.02 3.83 -12.36
N TYR A 72 5.36 5.12 -12.50
CA TYR A 72 5.72 5.69 -13.80
C TYR A 72 6.92 4.98 -14.44
N ARG A 73 7.97 4.70 -13.66
CA ARG A 73 9.13 3.94 -14.14
C ARG A 73 8.72 2.56 -14.66
N THR A 74 7.85 1.87 -13.93
CA THR A 74 7.32 0.55 -14.34
C THR A 74 6.54 0.66 -15.64
N VAL A 75 5.62 1.63 -15.75
CA VAL A 75 4.83 1.86 -16.97
C VAL A 75 5.73 2.19 -18.16
N SER A 76 6.69 3.08 -18.01
CA SER A 76 7.65 3.43 -19.07
C SER A 76 8.42 2.20 -19.56
N ARG A 77 8.86 1.32 -18.66
CA ARG A 77 9.54 0.07 -19.01
C ARG A 77 8.62 -0.87 -19.79
N LEU A 78 7.35 -1.00 -19.41
CA LEU A 78 6.39 -1.85 -20.14
C LEU A 78 6.09 -1.29 -21.53
N LEU A 79 5.92 0.02 -21.67
CA LEU A 79 5.75 0.68 -22.98
C LEU A 79 6.96 0.48 -23.89
N ALA A 80 8.16 0.35 -23.33
CA ALA A 80 9.38 0.01 -24.06
C ALA A 80 9.53 -1.51 -24.37
N GLY A 81 8.48 -2.32 -24.19
CA GLY A 81 8.49 -3.76 -24.46
C GLY A 81 8.98 -4.64 -23.30
N GLY A 82 9.21 -4.06 -22.12
CA GLY A 82 9.48 -4.81 -20.90
C GLY A 82 8.28 -5.63 -20.43
N LYS A 83 8.51 -6.50 -19.44
CA LYS A 83 7.48 -7.36 -18.85
C LYS A 83 7.44 -7.17 -17.33
N ILE A 84 6.29 -7.43 -16.74
CA ILE A 84 6.15 -7.53 -15.28
C ILE A 84 6.80 -8.84 -14.84
N GLY A 85 7.79 -8.76 -13.97
CA GLY A 85 8.48 -9.88 -13.36
C GLY A 85 8.25 -9.97 -11.85
N ALA A 86 9.16 -10.67 -11.19
CA ALA A 86 9.11 -10.89 -9.74
C ALA A 86 9.25 -9.57 -8.94
N GLU A 87 9.75 -8.49 -9.54
CA GLU A 87 9.82 -7.16 -8.92
C GLU A 87 8.44 -6.60 -8.53
N ALA A 88 7.34 -7.11 -9.08
CA ALA A 88 6.00 -6.80 -8.60
C ALA A 88 5.79 -7.17 -7.12
N SER A 89 6.57 -8.11 -6.58
CA SER A 89 6.57 -8.45 -5.15
C SER A 89 7.11 -7.31 -4.28
N LEU A 90 8.09 -6.53 -4.77
CA LEU A 90 8.58 -5.33 -4.06
C LEU A 90 7.48 -4.29 -3.95
N ASN A 91 6.80 -4.04 -5.08
CA ASN A 91 5.68 -3.11 -5.13
C ASN A 91 4.57 -3.53 -4.12
N LYS A 92 4.17 -4.80 -4.15
CA LYS A 92 3.16 -5.33 -3.23
C LYS A 92 3.45 -4.99 -1.77
N ILE A 93 4.64 -5.36 -1.31
CA ILE A 93 5.06 -5.12 0.07
C ILE A 93 5.00 -3.62 0.36
N PHE A 94 5.59 -2.81 -0.52
CA PHE A 94 5.70 -1.37 -0.34
C PHE A 94 4.34 -0.70 -0.13
N TRP A 95 3.37 -0.92 -1.03
CA TRP A 95 2.08 -0.27 -0.90
C TRP A 95 1.31 -0.79 0.31
N SER A 96 1.45 -2.07 0.67
CA SER A 96 0.71 -2.65 1.81
C SER A 96 1.18 -2.08 3.15
N GLU A 97 2.48 -1.86 3.28
CA GLU A 97 3.07 -1.27 4.49
C GLU A 97 2.92 0.25 4.52
N LEU A 98 2.91 0.92 3.36
CA LEU A 98 2.60 2.35 3.29
C LEU A 98 1.16 2.63 3.73
N ASP A 99 0.20 1.80 3.31
CA ASP A 99 -1.20 1.97 3.68
C ASP A 99 -1.37 1.90 5.20
N LEU A 100 -0.79 0.88 5.84
CA LEU A 100 -0.83 0.73 7.30
C LEU A 100 -0.19 1.93 8.00
N ARG A 101 1.05 2.28 7.65
CA ARG A 101 1.78 3.37 8.31
C ARG A 101 1.05 4.70 8.24
N MET A 102 0.40 5.01 7.12
CA MET A 102 -0.38 6.25 6.97
C MET A 102 -1.56 6.28 7.94
N HIS A 103 -2.32 5.18 8.03
CA HIS A 103 -3.49 5.12 8.89
C HIS A 103 -3.11 5.02 10.38
N GLU A 104 -2.09 4.25 10.74
CA GLU A 104 -1.55 4.23 12.11
C GLU A 104 -1.09 5.62 12.55
N THR A 105 -0.37 6.34 11.68
CA THR A 105 0.06 7.71 11.98
C THR A 105 -1.12 8.66 12.13
N ALA A 106 -2.18 8.53 11.31
CA ALA A 106 -3.39 9.34 11.48
C ALA A 106 -4.10 9.05 12.81
N LEU A 107 -4.25 7.77 13.17
CA LEU A 107 -4.89 7.36 14.42
C LEU A 107 -4.11 7.88 15.63
N GLU A 108 -2.78 7.86 15.60
CA GLU A 108 -1.96 8.43 16.66
C GLU A 108 -2.08 9.95 16.76
N ILE A 109 -2.16 10.68 15.64
CA ILE A 109 -2.43 12.13 15.64
C ILE A 109 -3.79 12.44 16.29
N LEU A 110 -4.79 11.60 16.05
CA LEU A 110 -6.15 11.78 16.58
C LEU A 110 -6.28 11.37 18.05
N GLY A 111 -5.37 10.55 18.56
CA GLY A 111 -5.48 9.95 19.89
C GLY A 111 -6.81 9.23 20.05
N TRP A 112 -7.52 9.49 21.16
CA TRP A 112 -8.82 8.87 21.45
C TRP A 112 -9.89 9.12 20.37
N ARG A 113 -9.79 10.23 19.62
CA ARG A 113 -10.75 10.53 18.53
C ARG A 113 -10.63 9.54 17.37
N GLY A 114 -9.47 8.88 17.22
CA GLY A 114 -9.23 7.88 16.19
C GLY A 114 -10.02 6.58 16.42
N GLU A 115 -10.57 6.38 17.61
CA GLU A 115 -11.40 5.21 17.93
C GLU A 115 -12.89 5.44 17.61
N LEU A 116 -13.26 6.67 17.21
CA LEU A 116 -14.64 7.02 16.91
C LEU A 116 -15.05 6.48 15.53
N LEU A 117 -16.19 5.79 15.50
CA LEU A 117 -16.84 5.43 14.24
C LEU A 117 -17.34 6.68 13.50
N PRO A 118 -17.42 6.65 12.16
CA PRO A 118 -17.89 7.78 11.36
C PRO A 118 -19.23 8.36 11.84
N GLU A 119 -20.16 7.51 12.28
CA GLU A 119 -21.51 7.89 12.72
C GLU A 119 -21.56 8.53 14.11
N ALA A 120 -20.47 8.47 14.89
CA ALA A 120 -20.44 9.08 16.20
C ALA A 120 -20.52 10.61 16.08
N GLU A 121 -21.38 11.25 16.87
CA GLU A 121 -21.57 12.72 16.87
C GLU A 121 -20.26 13.48 17.08
N LEU A 122 -19.36 12.93 17.90
CA LEU A 122 -18.04 13.50 18.20
C LEU A 122 -16.98 13.21 17.12
N SER A 123 -17.27 12.41 16.10
CA SER A 123 -16.29 12.04 15.07
C SER A 123 -15.84 13.26 14.27
N THR A 124 -16.74 14.24 14.03
CA THR A 124 -16.44 15.48 13.29
C THR A 124 -15.74 15.22 11.94
N GLY A 125 -16.03 14.09 11.29
CA GLY A 125 -15.43 13.70 10.01
C GLY A 125 -14.05 13.01 10.09
N VAL A 126 -13.59 12.61 11.28
CA VAL A 126 -12.31 11.90 11.45
C VAL A 126 -12.44 10.37 11.48
N GLY A 127 -13.66 9.84 11.56
CA GLY A 127 -13.92 8.40 11.71
C GLY A 127 -13.48 7.54 10.51
N ASP A 128 -13.39 8.13 9.32
CA ASP A 128 -12.94 7.43 8.10
C ASP A 128 -11.52 6.86 8.20
N TRP A 129 -10.68 7.40 9.09
CA TRP A 129 -9.33 6.89 9.32
C TRP A 129 -9.32 5.49 9.95
N LEU A 130 -10.29 5.20 10.83
CA LEU A 130 -10.43 3.91 11.48
C LEU A 130 -10.86 2.83 10.48
N ASP A 131 -11.85 3.14 9.63
CA ASP A 131 -12.27 2.24 8.56
C ASP A 131 -11.14 1.98 7.55
N GLY A 132 -10.41 3.05 7.20
CA GLY A 132 -9.20 2.94 6.37
C GLY A 132 -8.13 2.04 7.00
N TYR A 133 -7.93 2.13 8.32
CA TYR A 133 -7.01 1.27 9.06
C TYR A 133 -7.46 -0.19 9.05
N TYR A 134 -8.74 -0.48 9.34
CA TYR A 134 -9.27 -1.84 9.29
C TYR A 134 -9.08 -2.48 7.91
N PHE A 135 -9.28 -1.70 6.85
CA PHE A 135 -9.02 -2.16 5.51
C PHE A 135 -7.53 -2.38 5.24
N ALA A 136 -6.66 -1.48 5.72
CA ALA A 136 -5.22 -1.56 5.55
C ALA A 136 -4.61 -2.81 6.22
N LEU A 137 -5.19 -3.29 7.34
CA LEU A 137 -4.78 -4.54 8.01
C LEU A 137 -4.83 -5.76 7.09
N ALA A 138 -5.74 -5.79 6.11
CA ALA A 138 -5.80 -6.88 5.15
C ALA A 138 -4.67 -6.81 4.11
N GLY A 139 -4.06 -5.64 3.88
CA GLY A 139 -3.04 -5.37 2.86
C GLY A 139 -1.86 -6.32 2.88
N PRO A 140 -1.19 -6.52 4.03
CA PRO A 140 -0.10 -7.48 4.14
C PRO A 140 -0.48 -8.93 3.84
N ILE A 141 -1.77 -9.29 3.85
CA ILE A 141 -2.26 -10.66 3.70
C ILE A 141 -2.78 -10.92 2.28
N TYR A 142 -3.72 -10.12 1.78
CA TYR A 142 -4.33 -10.37 0.46
C TYR A 142 -3.35 -10.11 -0.68
N ALA A 143 -3.67 -10.66 -1.87
CA ALA A 143 -2.79 -10.67 -3.04
C ALA A 143 -1.41 -11.32 -2.76
N GLY A 144 -1.40 -12.30 -1.86
CA GLY A 144 -0.22 -13.03 -1.40
C GLY A 144 0.46 -12.33 -0.23
N THR A 145 0.71 -13.07 0.85
CA THR A 145 1.24 -12.47 2.09
C THR A 145 2.61 -11.83 1.88
N ASN A 146 2.93 -10.80 2.66
CA ASN A 146 4.22 -10.12 2.56
C ASN A 146 5.39 -11.08 2.83
N GLU A 147 5.22 -12.08 3.67
CA GLU A 147 6.21 -13.13 3.96
C GLU A 147 6.51 -13.95 2.71
N ILE A 148 5.47 -14.39 1.99
CA ILE A 148 5.64 -15.11 0.73
C ILE A 148 6.26 -14.19 -0.34
N GLN A 149 5.88 -12.91 -0.39
CA GLN A 149 6.52 -11.96 -1.30
C GLN A 149 8.00 -11.77 -0.99
N ARG A 150 8.40 -11.74 0.29
CA ARG A 150 9.82 -11.69 0.70
C ARG A 150 10.59 -12.92 0.24
N ASN A 151 10.00 -14.11 0.32
CA ASN A 151 10.61 -15.33 -0.23
C ASN A 151 10.78 -15.23 -1.74
N VAL A 152 9.76 -14.73 -2.46
CA VAL A 152 9.86 -14.50 -3.92
C VAL A 152 10.99 -13.53 -4.25
N ILE A 153 11.17 -12.47 -3.46
CA ILE A 153 12.28 -11.53 -3.65
C ILE A 153 13.63 -12.20 -3.40
N ALA A 154 13.78 -12.89 -2.27
CA ALA A 154 15.00 -13.61 -1.92
C ALA A 154 15.40 -14.63 -3.01
N GLU A 155 14.46 -15.49 -3.43
CA GLU A 155 14.75 -16.59 -4.34
C GLU A 155 14.86 -16.12 -5.81
N ARG A 156 13.93 -15.27 -6.27
CA ARG A 156 13.79 -14.96 -7.71
C ARG A 156 14.43 -13.67 -8.15
N LEU A 157 14.63 -12.70 -7.24
CA LEU A 157 15.37 -11.48 -7.55
C LEU A 157 16.82 -11.55 -7.09
N LEU A 158 17.04 -12.04 -5.87
CA LEU A 158 18.37 -12.05 -5.25
C LEU A 158 19.13 -13.37 -5.45
N GLY A 159 18.46 -14.42 -5.95
CA GLY A 159 19.09 -15.71 -6.23
C GLY A 159 19.51 -16.48 -4.97
N LEU A 160 18.89 -16.22 -3.83
CA LEU A 160 19.18 -16.91 -2.58
C LEU A 160 18.62 -18.35 -2.60
N PRO A 161 19.29 -19.30 -1.93
CA PRO A 161 18.80 -20.68 -1.81
C PRO A 161 17.52 -20.76 -0.95
N ARG A 162 16.77 -21.84 -1.15
CA ARG A 162 15.59 -22.21 -0.35
C ARG A 162 15.94 -22.96 0.93
#